data_AF-A0A661LBH1-F1
#
_entry.id   AF-A0A661LBH1-F1
#
_cell.length_a   1.000
_cell.length_b   1.000
_cell.length_c   1.000
_cell.angle_alpha   90.00
_cell.angle_beta   90.00
_cell.angle_gamma   90.00
#
_symmetry.space_group_name_H-M   'P 1'
#
loop_
_entity.id
_entity.type
_entity.pdbx_description
1 polymer ?
#
loop_
_entity_poly.entity_id
_entity_poly.type
_entity_poly.pdbx_seq_one_letter_code
_entity_poly.pdbx_strand_id
1 'polypeptide(L)' 'MLGSGNKDTLLQIYKHYSIILGRKVKIVDEEEIIQAKAIDIMQDGTLMVASDDGMSKYLKWGDVSLRL' A
#
# COMPACT_ATOMS: atom_id res chain seq x y z
N MET A 1 -17.32 -6.06 24.81
CA MET A 1 -16.73 -4.77 24.40
C MET A 1 -15.46 -5.08 23.64
N LEU A 2 -15.41 -4.87 22.33
CA LEU A 2 -14.15 -4.89 21.59
C LEU A 2 -13.33 -3.71 22.13
N GLY A 3 -12.33 -4.02 22.96
CA GLY A 3 -11.46 -3.01 23.57
C GLY A 3 -10.85 -2.14 22.49
N SER A 4 -10.57 -0.87 22.81
CA SER A 4 -9.95 0.08 21.91
C SER A 4 -8.61 -0.48 21.40
N GLY A 5 -8.64 -1.18 20.26
CA GLY A 5 -7.45 -1.75 19.65
C GLY A 5 -6.47 -0.63 19.36
N ASN A 6 -5.22 -0.79 19.80
CA ASN A 6 -4.18 0.16 19.49
C ASN A 6 -4.00 0.19 17.95
N LYS A 7 -4.43 1.28 17.32
CA LYS A 7 -4.40 1.46 15.85
C LYS A 7 -3.00 1.26 15.29
N ASP A 8 -1.97 1.66 16.03
CA ASP A 8 -0.58 1.46 15.62
C ASP A 8 -0.24 -0.02 15.58
N THR A 9 -0.65 -0.79 16.58
CA THR A 9 -0.45 -2.25 16.60
C THR A 9 -1.16 -2.93 15.43
N LEU A 10 -2.41 -2.54 15.13
CA LEU A 10 -3.15 -3.11 14.01
C LEU A 10 -2.47 -2.80 12.67
N LEU A 11 -2.01 -1.57 12.49
CA LEU A 11 -1.29 -1.17 11.28
C LEU A 11 0.02 -1.95 11.12
N GLN A 12 0.79 -2.13 12.19
CA GLN A 12 2.03 -2.92 12.13
C GLN A 12 1.76 -4.39 11.77
N ILE A 13 0.72 -4.99 12.35
CA ILE A 13 0.28 -6.34 11.97
C ILE A 13 -0.11 -6.37 10.49
N TYR A 14 -0.89 -5.40 10.02
CA TYR A 14 -1.31 -5.32 8.62
C TYR A 14 -0.11 -5.19 7.67
N LYS A 15 0.87 -4.32 7.98
CA LYS A 15 2.11 -4.20 7.21
C LYS A 15 2.91 -5.51 7.21
N HIS A 16 3.06 -6.15 8.36
CA HIS A 16 3.82 -7.39 8.50
C HIS A 16 3.27 -8.52 7.61
N TYR A 17 1.95 -8.65 7.51
CA TYR A 17 1.29 -9.66 6.69
C TYR A 17 0.98 -9.20 5.25
N SER A 18 1.29 -7.96 4.90
CA SER A 18 1.01 -7.43 3.56
C SER A 18 1.95 -8.06 2.53
N ILE A 19 1.38 -8.85 1.63
CA ILE A 19 2.14 -9.54 0.58
C ILE A 19 2.76 -8.58 -0.45
N ILE A 20 2.20 -7.37 -0.59
CA ILE A 20 2.62 -6.41 -1.62
C ILE A 20 3.83 -5.58 -1.21
N LEU A 21 4.06 -5.37 0.09
CA LEU A 21 5.12 -4.48 0.55
C LEU A 21 6.51 -4.99 0.13
N GLY A 22 7.32 -4.07 -0.40
CA GLY A 22 8.63 -4.36 -0.97
C GLY A 22 8.61 -4.95 -2.38
N ARG A 23 7.44 -5.20 -2.97
CA ARG A 23 7.30 -5.81 -4.31
C ARG A 23 6.86 -4.80 -5.37
N LYS A 24 7.15 -5.12 -6.63
CA LYS A 24 6.60 -4.40 -7.78
C LYS A 24 5.14 -4.83 -7.97
N VAL A 25 4.25 -3.85 -8.00
CA VAL A 25 2.80 -4.04 -8.13
C VAL A 25 2.30 -3.31 -9.37
N LYS A 26 1.21 -3.83 -9.93
CA LYS A 26 0.38 -3.11 -10.88
C LYS A 26 -0.82 -2.56 -10.13
N ILE A 27 -1.06 -1.27 -10.30
CA ILE A 27 -2.14 -0.53 -9.68
C ILE A 27 -3.03 -0.03 -10.80
N VAL A 28 -4.33 -0.23 -10.64
CA VAL A 28 -5.35 0.25 -11.58
C VAL A 28 -6.34 1.09 -10.80
N ASP A 29 -6.51 2.33 -11.20
CA ASP A 29 -7.62 3.18 -10.79
C ASP A 29 -8.41 3.66 -12.03
N GLU A 30 -9.34 4.59 -11.84
CA GLU A 30 -10.21 5.09 -12.92
C GLU A 30 -9.43 5.91 -13.98
N GLU A 31 -8.28 6.46 -13.63
CA GLU A 31 -7.55 7.42 -14.45
C GLU A 31 -6.28 6.82 -15.06
N GLU A 32 -5.59 5.94 -14.34
CA GLU A 32 -4.28 5.42 -14.74
C GLU A 32 -4.00 3.96 -14.36
N ILE A 33 -3.05 3.38 -15.11
CA ILE A 33 -2.41 2.12 -14.77
C ILE A 33 -0.96 2.41 -14.40
N ILE A 34 -0.60 2.13 -13.15
CA ILE A 34 0.72 2.42 -12.61
C ILE A 34 1.46 1.11 -12.34
N GLN A 35 2.75 1.08 -12.66
CA GLN A 35 3.67 0.07 -12.14
C GLN A 35 4.67 0.73 -11.21
N ALA A 36 4.70 0.28 -9.96
CA ALA A 36 5.50 0.88 -8.92
C ALA A 36 5.87 -0.16 -7.86
N LYS A 37 6.88 0.13 -7.05
CA LYS A 37 7.20 -0.66 -5.87
C LYS A 37 6.34 -0.19 -4.70
N ALA A 38 5.61 -1.08 -4.05
CA ALA A 38 4.90 -0.74 -2.81
C ALA A 38 5.90 -0.59 -1.66
N ILE A 39 5.91 0.58 -1.02
CA ILE A 39 6.93 0.95 -0.02
C ILE A 39 6.37 0.84 1.39
N ASP A 40 5.22 1.46 1.66
CA ASP A 40 4.63 1.47 2.98
C ASP A 40 3.11 1.71 2.94
N ILE A 41 2.46 1.53 4.08
CA ILE A 41 1.05 1.86 4.32
C ILE A 41 1.00 2.94 5.42
N MET A 42 0.47 4.11 5.10
CA MET A 42 0.44 5.24 6.02
C MET A 42 -0.54 5.00 7.18
N GLN A 43 -0.49 5.83 8.22
CA GLN A 43 -1.38 5.70 9.38
C GLN A 43 -2.88 5.79 9.04
N ASP A 44 -3.22 6.47 7.95
CA ASP A 44 -4.60 6.58 7.45
C ASP A 44 -4.98 5.48 6.46
N GLY A 45 -4.10 4.49 6.24
CA GLY A 45 -4.29 3.39 5.29
C GLY A 45 -3.84 3.69 3.86
N THR A 46 -3.36 4.90 3.55
CA THR A 46 -2.87 5.26 2.22
C THR A 46 -1.67 4.39 1.83
N LEU A 47 -1.67 3.83 0.62
CA LEU A 47 -0.54 3.08 0.09
C LEU A 47 0.49 4.05 -0.50
N MET A 48 1.72 4.02 0.01
CA MET A 48 2.85 4.73 -0.56
C MET A 48 3.61 3.81 -1.52
N VAL A 49 3.81 4.28 -2.75
CA VAL A 49 4.53 3.55 -3.79
C VAL A 49 5.63 4.40 -4.41
N ALA A 50 6.69 3.77 -4.89
CA ALA A 50 7.75 4.44 -5.65
C ALA A 50 7.71 3.98 -7.11
N SER A 51 7.53 4.91 -8.03
CA SER A 51 7.66 4.66 -9.47
C SER A 51 9.12 4.51 -9.88
N ASP A 52 9.35 3.97 -11.09
CA ASP A 52 10.70 3.70 -11.60
C ASP A 52 11.52 4.99 -11.84
N ASP A 53 10.86 6.15 -11.93
CA ASP A 53 11.49 7.49 -12.00
C ASP A 53 11.93 8.03 -10.63
N GLY A 54 11.74 7.26 -9.56
CA GLY A 54 12.10 7.63 -8.19
C GLY A 54 11.07 8.52 -7.49
N MET A 55 9.97 8.88 -8.14
CA MET A 55 8.90 9.64 -7.47
C MET A 55 8.07 8.75 -6.55
N SER A 56 7.61 9.33 -5.45
CA SER A 56 6.64 8.68 -4.55
C SER A 56 5.22 9.12 -4.90
N LYS A 57 4.31 8.16 -5.01
CA LYS A 57 2.87 8.37 -5.14
C LYS A 57 2.13 7.82 -3.92
N TYR A 58 0.99 8.43 -3.61
CA TYR A 58 0.15 8.10 -2.45
C TYR A 58 -1.26 7.78 -2.93
N LEU A 59 -1.71 6.56 -2.67
CA LEU A 59 -2.93 6.01 -3.22
C LEU A 59 -3.89 5.66 -2.09
N LYS A 60 -5.06 6.29 -2.10
CA LYS A 60 -6.12 6.04 -1.10
C LYS A 60 -7.01 4.86 -1.48
N TRP A 61 -7.10 4.55 -2.77
CA TRP A 61 -7.89 3.44 -3.32
C TRP A 61 -7.28 2.98 -4.64
N GLY A 62 -7.81 1.88 -5.17
CA GLY A 62 -7.39 1.28 -6.43
C GLY A 62 -7.19 -0.23 -6.30
N ASP A 63 -7.23 -0.93 -7.43
CA ASP A 63 -6.98 -2.36 -7.49
C ASP A 63 -5.46 -2.60 -7.55
N VAL A 64 -4.93 -3.26 -6.53
CA VAL A 64 -3.50 -3.58 -6.43
C VAL A 64 -3.29 -5.06 -6.67
N SER A 65 -2.49 -5.38 -7.68
CA SER A 65 -2.16 -6.75 -8.06
C SER A 65 -0.65 -6.98 -8.08
N LEU A 66 -0.24 -8.16 -7.63
CA LEU A 66 1.13 -8.63 -7.83
C LEU A 66 1.33 -8.98 -9.30
N ARG A 67 2.47 -8.56 -9.85
CA ARG A 67 2.96 -9.08 -11.11
C ARG A 67 3.97 -10.18 -10.76
N LEU A 68 3.52 -11.43 -10.84
CA LEU A 68 4.38 -12.61 -10.69
C LEU A 68 5.24 -12.82 -11.93
#